data_AF-A0A321LGH0-F1
#
_entry.id   AF-A0A321LGH0-F1
#
_cell.length_a   1.000
_cell.length_b   1.000
_cell.length_c   1.000
_cell.angle_alpha   90.00
_cell.angle_beta   90.00
_cell.angle_gamma   90.00
#
_symmetry.space_group_name_H-M   'P 1'
#
loop_
_entity.id
_entity.type
_entity.pdbx_description
1 polymer ?
#
loop_
_entity_poly.entity_id
_entity_poly.type
_entity_poly.pdbx_seq_one_letter_code
_entity_poly.pdbx_strand_id
1 'polypeptide(L)' 'MGKAEDDASWRKALASVGLALAIPTMIAVPALIGWYMDKRYGTSPVWLIVWLIAGLVSAAFDVYQLMKRFGQFK' A
#
# COMPACT_ATOMS: atom_id res chain seq x y z
N MET A 1 -27.11 -22.83 6.16
CA MET A 1 -25.97 -21.88 6.17
C MET A 1 -24.71 -22.71 6.15
N GLY A 2 -24.17 -22.94 4.95
CA GLY A 2 -23.08 -23.88 4.73
C GLY A 2 -21.72 -23.22 5.00
N LYS A 3 -20.77 -23.93 5.61
CA LYS A 3 -19.39 -23.46 5.90
C LYS A 3 -18.76 -22.66 4.75
N ALA A 4 -19.03 -23.04 3.50
CA ALA A 4 -18.51 -22.37 2.30
C ALA A 4 -18.98 -20.90 2.14
N GLU A 5 -20.17 -20.54 2.62
CA GLU A 5 -20.69 -19.17 2.57
C GLU A 5 -20.02 -18.27 3.61
N ASP A 6 -19.79 -18.80 4.82
CA ASP A 6 -19.06 -18.09 5.90
C ASP A 6 -17.60 -17.85 5.52
N ASP A 7 -16.93 -18.85 4.95
CA ASP A 7 -15.54 -18.72 4.49
C ASP A 7 -15.41 -17.66 3.38
N ALA A 8 -16.37 -17.62 2.46
CA ALA A 8 -16.41 -16.59 1.40
C ALA A 8 -16.65 -15.19 1.97
N SER A 9 -17.51 -15.06 2.99
CA SER A 9 -17.79 -13.79 3.68
C SER A 9 -16.57 -13.31 4.47
N TRP A 10 -15.90 -14.21 5.20
CA TRP A 10 -14.69 -13.93 5.96
C TRP A 10 -13.52 -13.49 5.06
N ARG A 11 -13.33 -14.15 3.91
CA ARG A 11 -12.32 -13.74 2.91
C ARG A 11 -12.60 -12.36 2.34
N LYS A 12 -13.86 -12.02 2.09
CA LYS A 12 -14.26 -10.66 1.65
C LYS A 12 -14.00 -9.61 2.73
N ALA A 13 -14.28 -9.91 3.99
CA ALA A 13 -14.01 -9.03 5.12
C ALA A 13 -12.49 -8.81 5.32
N LEU A 14 -11.68 -9.85 5.20
CA LEU A 14 -10.22 -9.71 5.25
C LEU A 14 -9.67 -8.91 4.07
N ALA A 15 -10.22 -9.08 2.87
CA ALA A 15 -9.82 -8.31 1.71
C ALA A 15 -10.16 -6.81 1.85
N SER A 16 -11.34 -6.48 2.40
CA SER A 16 -11.73 -5.08 2.62
C SER A 16 -10.91 -4.41 3.72
N VAL A 17 -10.63 -5.12 4.81
CA VAL A 17 -9.73 -4.64 5.87
C VAL A 17 -8.30 -4.49 5.34
N GLY A 18 -7.81 -5.43 4.54
CA GLY A 18 -6.51 -5.35 3.88
C GLY A 18 -6.39 -4.13 2.97
N LEU A 19 -7.42 -3.86 2.16
CA LEU A 19 -7.50 -2.65 1.32
C LEU A 19 -7.56 -1.36 2.14
N ALA A 20 -8.37 -1.33 3.19
CA ALA A 20 -8.49 -0.18 4.08
C ALA A 20 -7.16 0.13 4.81
N LEU A 21 -6.36 -0.90 5.10
CA LEU A 21 -5.04 -0.76 5.73
C LEU A 21 -3.91 -0.52 4.71
N ALA A 22 -4.07 -0.91 3.46
CA ALA A 22 -3.05 -0.74 2.42
C ALA A 22 -2.75 0.73 2.13
N ILE A 23 -3.79 1.58 2.03
CA ILE A 23 -3.61 3.00 1.68
C ILE A 23 -2.85 3.76 2.78
N PRO A 24 -3.23 3.67 4.08
CA PRO A 24 -2.47 4.32 5.14
C PRO A 24 -1.04 3.77 5.25
N THR A 25 -0.84 2.46 5.09
CA THR A 25 0.50 1.86 5.22
C THR A 25 1.44 2.26 4.09
N MET A 26 0.93 2.42 2.86
CA MET A 26 1.71 2.92 1.71
C MET A 26 2.25 4.34 1.91
N ILE A 27 1.66 5.14 2.80
CA ILE A 27 2.13 6.49 3.12
C ILE A 27 2.93 6.50 4.42
N ALA A 28 2.40 5.85 5.47
CA ALA A 28 2.97 5.86 6.81
C ALA A 28 4.36 5.19 6.86
N VAL A 29 4.55 4.08 6.16
CA VAL A 29 5.83 3.35 6.16
C VAL A 29 6.95 4.16 5.51
N PRO A 30 6.83 4.65 4.26
CA PRO A 30 7.87 5.48 3.66
C PRO A 30 8.06 6.82 4.39
N ALA A 31 7.00 7.42 4.94
CA ALA A 31 7.12 8.64 5.74
C ALA A 31 7.93 8.40 7.03
N LEU A 32 7.69 7.29 7.74
CA LEU A 32 8.44 6.93 8.95
C LEU A 32 9.91 6.64 8.64
N ILE A 33 10.19 5.90 7.56
CA ILE A 33 11.55 5.59 7.12
C ILE A 33 12.28 6.88 6.72
N GLY A 34 11.64 7.72 5.91
CA GLY A 34 12.20 8.99 5.47
C GLY A 34 12.47 9.95 6.62
N TRP A 35 11.54 10.06 7.57
CA TRP A 35 11.73 10.87 8.78
C TRP A 35 12.86 10.35 9.68
N TYR A 36 12.98 9.03 9.84
CA TYR A 36 14.06 8.43 10.63
C TYR A 36 15.43 8.68 9.98
N MET A 37 15.52 8.57 8.64
CA MET A 37 16.74 8.88 7.89
C MET A 37 17.10 10.36 7.96
N ASP A 38 16.14 11.26 7.75
CA ASP A 38 16.38 12.71 7.85
C ASP A 38 16.87 13.10 9.25
N LYS A 39 16.30 12.51 10.31
CA LYS A 39 16.75 12.74 11.70
C LYS A 39 18.15 12.20 11.96
N ARG A 40 18.58 11.14 11.28
CA ARG A 40 19.91 10.53 11.48
C ARG A 40 21.01 11.22 10.69
N TYR A 41 20.70 11.77 9.51
CA TYR A 41 21.67 12.45 8.65
C TYR A 41 21.65 13.98 8.79
N GLY A 42 20.71 14.55 9.56
CA GLY A 42 20.61 15.99 9.77
C GLY A 42 20.22 16.77 8.50
N THR A 43 19.77 16.06 7.47
CA THR A 43 19.28 16.64 6.22
C THR A 43 17.88 17.20 6.44
N SER A 44 17.64 18.42 5.95
CA SER A 44 16.28 18.95 5.71
C SER A 44 15.46 17.93 4.88
N PRO A 45 14.11 17.99 4.81
CA PRO A 45 13.23 16.83 4.58
C PRO A 45 13.30 16.25 3.15
N VAL A 46 14.49 15.83 2.73
CA VAL A 46 14.84 15.40 1.38
C VAL A 46 14.63 13.89 1.31
N TRP A 47 15.09 13.12 2.31
CA TRP A 47 14.84 11.68 2.32
C TRP A 47 13.37 11.36 2.51
N LEU A 48 12.65 12.14 3.32
CA LEU A 48 11.20 12.04 3.44
C LEU A 48 10.49 12.23 2.10
N ILE A 49 10.85 13.27 1.32
CA ILE A 49 10.26 13.51 0.00
C ILE A 49 10.61 12.37 -0.97
N VAL A 50 11.87 11.91 -0.99
CA VAL A 50 12.31 10.81 -1.87
C VAL A 50 11.54 9.52 -1.56
N TRP A 51 11.40 9.17 -0.29
CA TRP A 51 10.66 7.97 0.11
C TRP A 51 9.16 8.08 -0.14
N LEU A 52 8.56 9.26 0.05
CA LEU A 52 7.17 9.49 -0.33
C LEU A 52 6.93 9.37 -1.83
N ILE A 53 7.82 9.92 -2.66
CA ILE A 53 7.74 9.76 -4.11
C ILE A 53 7.90 8.28 -4.48
N ALA A 54 8.86 7.56 -3.89
CA ALA A 54 9.02 6.13 -4.12
C ALA A 54 7.78 5.31 -3.70
N GLY A 55 7.15 5.66 -2.58
CA GLY A 55 5.90 5.05 -2.11
C GLY A 55 4.75 5.31 -3.08
N LEU A 56 4.62 6.55 -3.57
CA LEU A 56 3.61 6.93 -4.55
C LEU A 56 3.80 6.20 -5.90
N VAL A 57 5.04 6.10 -6.38
CA VAL A 57 5.38 5.36 -7.61
C VAL A 57 5.08 3.87 -7.42
N SER A 58 5.41 3.30 -6.26
CA SER A 58 5.10 1.89 -5.96
C SER A 58 3.60 1.65 -5.92
N ALA A 59 2.82 2.53 -5.28
CA ALA A 59 1.37 2.45 -5.26
C ALA A 59 0.77 2.56 -6.68
N ALA A 60 1.25 3.50 -7.49
CA ALA A 60 0.84 3.64 -8.88
C ALA A 60 1.17 2.39 -9.71
N PHE A 61 2.34 1.79 -9.51
CA PHE A 61 2.74 0.56 -10.17
C PHE A 61 1.91 -0.64 -9.73
N ASP A 62 1.55 -0.72 -8.46
CA ASP A 62 0.71 -1.78 -7.91
C ASP A 62 -0.72 -1.67 -8.45
N VAL A 63 -1.28 -0.45 -8.50
CA VAL A 63 -2.56 -0.17 -9.15
C VAL A 63 -2.49 -0.49 -10.65
N TYR A 64 -1.39 -0.17 -11.34
CA TYR A 64 -1.19 -0.51 -12.74
C TYR A 64 -1.13 -2.03 -12.97
N GLN A 65 -0.43 -2.77 -12.13
CA GLN A 65 -0.42 -4.23 -12.17
C GLN A 65 -1.79 -4.83 -11.87
N LEU A 66 -2.50 -4.28 -10.88
CA LEU A 66 -3.82 -4.72 -10.49
C LEU A 66 -4.81 -4.48 -11.64
N MET A 67 -4.73 -3.32 -12.29
CA MET A 67 -5.50 -2.97 -13.47
C MET A 67 -5.11 -3.82 -14.69
N LYS A 68 -3.85 -4.24 -14.83
CA LYS A 68 -3.42 -5.20 -15.86
C LYS A 68 -3.91 -6.63 -15.57
N ARG A 69 -4.05 -7.01 -14.29
CA ARG A 69 -4.58 -8.31 -13.86
C ARG A 69 -6.11 -8.39 -13.95
N PHE A 70 -6.81 -7.30 -13.62
CA PHE A 70 -8.28 -7.20 -13.78
C PHE A 70 -8.69 -6.75 -15.18
N GLY A 71 -7.79 -6.11 -15.92
CA GLY A 71 -7.87 -5.82 -17.35
C GLY A 71 -7.70 -7.09 -18.14
N GLN A 72 -8.79 -7.83 -18.24
CA GLN A 72 -9.07 -8.95 -19.13
C GLN A 72 -9.02 -8.53 -20.61
N PHE A 73 -7.94 -7.88 -21.05
CA PHE A 73 -7.60 -7.66 -22.45
C PHE A 73 -6.33 -8.45 -22.81
N LYS A 74 -6.37 -9.76 -22.58
CA LYS A 74 -6.45 -10.81 -23.61
C LYS A 74 -6.10 -12.16 -22.97
#